data_AF-A0A4Q7VBJ6-F1
#
_entry.id   AF-A0A4Q7VBJ6-F1
#
_cell.length_a   1.000
_cell.length_b   1.000
_cell.length_c   1.000
_cell.angle_alpha   90.00
_cell.angle_beta   90.00
_cell.angle_gamma   90.00
#
_symmetry.space_group_name_H-M   'P 1'
#
loop_
_entity.id
_entity.type
_entity.pdbx_description
1 polymer ?
#
loop_
_entity_poly.entity_id
_entity_poly.type
_entity_poly.pdbx_seq_one_letter_code
_entity_poly.pdbx_strand_id
1 'polypeptide(L)'
;MKHQQGQALTEGLIVLLCMLIFFAAATGLGRLQDVALYEQHASRFGAFELARAGDIDNAKLSTRFFQGRHAGWRNRQGNALVVDDRIQIGYNRQALLDPQSQPGAVDRNATILRKEWELQDRGIANVSLRIRPRATTPSERTHTEWAGQAQKFLGSLVVSLRRHTAILVDAGHAINARSAHERAARSNTAWQQAARASYAAGKKIAAAAMPVDAPWGRAAPVFDWFMPWAGKKP
;
A
#
# COMPACT_ATOMS: atom_id res chain seq x y z
N MET A 1 -23.10 43.18 48.56
CA MET A 1 -23.04 42.91 47.10
C MET A 1 -21.68 43.33 46.48
N LYS A 2 -20.53 42.93 47.05
CA LYS A 2 -19.18 43.35 46.57
C LYS A 2 -18.23 42.20 46.20
N HIS A 3 -18.70 40.95 46.11
CA HIS A 3 -17.82 39.79 45.84
C HIS A 3 -17.85 39.26 44.40
N GLN A 4 -18.74 39.75 43.54
CA GLN A 4 -18.87 39.25 42.16
C GLN A 4 -17.98 39.98 41.13
N GLN A 5 -17.43 41.15 41.45
CA GLN A 5 -16.67 41.96 40.47
C GLN A 5 -15.29 41.37 40.10
N GLY A 6 -14.72 40.48 40.92
CA GLY A 6 -13.46 39.79 40.61
C GLY A 6 -13.63 38.41 39.96
N GLN A 7 -14.82 37.81 40.07
CA GLN A 7 -15.08 36.46 39.58
C GLN A 7 -15.16 36.42 38.06
N ALA A 8 -15.88 37.37 37.44
CA ALA A 8 -16.00 37.46 35.99
C ALA A 8 -14.64 37.67 35.29
N LEU A 9 -13.73 38.42 35.92
CA LEU A 9 -12.38 38.64 35.40
C LEU A 9 -11.54 37.36 35.48
N THR A 10 -11.67 36.60 36.58
CA THR A 10 -10.96 35.33 36.76
C THR A 10 -11.48 34.25 35.80
N GLU A 11 -12.80 34.13 35.65
CA GLU A 11 -13.43 33.21 34.70
C GLU A 11 -13.06 33.57 33.25
N GLY A 12 -13.08 34.85 32.90
CA GLY A 12 -12.65 35.33 31.58
C GLY A 12 -11.19 34.99 31.28
N LEU A 13 -10.29 35.11 32.25
CA LEU A 13 -8.86 34.74 32.10
C LEU A 13 -8.70 33.25 31.84
N ILE A 14 -9.46 32.41 32.56
CA ILE A 14 -9.43 30.95 32.40
C ILE A 14 -9.94 30.56 31.01
N VAL A 15 -11.06 31.15 30.56
CA VAL A 15 -11.61 30.87 29.22
C VAL A 15 -10.63 31.30 28.12
N LEU A 16 -10.03 32.48 28.24
CA LEU A 16 -9.04 32.99 27.28
C LEU A 16 -7.81 32.09 27.21
N LEU A 17 -7.34 31.61 28.36
CA LEU A 17 -6.27 30.63 28.41
C LEU A 17 -6.64 29.32 27.69
N CYS A 18 -7.79 28.74 28.03
CA CYS A 18 -8.24 27.50 27.41
C CYS A 18 -8.30 27.63 25.89
N MET A 19 -8.77 28.77 25.41
CA MET A 19 -8.82 29.10 23.98
C MET A 19 -7.40 29.18 23.37
N LEU A 20 -6.44 29.86 24.02
CA LEU A 20 -5.04 29.92 23.56
C LEU A 20 -4.39 28.53 23.49
N ILE A 21 -4.59 27.69 24.51
CA ILE A 21 -4.10 26.31 24.52
C ILE A 21 -4.71 25.52 23.36
N PHE A 22 -6.01 25.66 23.13
CA PHE A 22 -6.71 24.98 22.05
C PHE A 22 -6.16 25.37 20.67
N PHE A 23 -5.97 26.66 20.39
CA PHE A 23 -5.37 27.12 19.13
C PHE A 23 -3.92 26.62 18.98
N ALA A 24 -3.15 26.63 20.06
CA ALA A 24 -1.77 26.17 20.06
C ALA A 24 -1.68 24.63 19.83
N ALA A 25 -2.66 23.87 20.31
CA ALA A 25 -2.77 22.44 20.09
C ALA A 25 -3.23 22.14 18.65
N ALA A 26 -4.26 22.82 18.15
CA ALA A 26 -4.78 22.64 16.79
C ALA A 26 -3.70 22.91 15.72
N THR A 27 -2.94 23.99 15.88
CA THR A 27 -1.81 24.31 14.98
C THR A 27 -0.68 23.29 15.05
N GLY A 28 -0.39 22.75 16.25
CA GLY A 28 0.58 21.67 16.42
C GLY A 28 0.14 20.37 15.74
N LEU A 29 -1.13 20.00 15.92
CA LEU A 29 -1.72 18.82 15.30
C LEU A 29 -1.73 18.92 13.78
N GLY A 30 -2.06 20.08 13.21
CA GLY A 30 -2.03 20.31 11.77
C GLY A 30 -0.64 20.06 11.17
N ARG A 31 0.44 20.48 11.85
CA ARG A 31 1.81 20.20 11.42
C ARG A 31 2.14 18.71 11.46
N LEU A 32 1.71 18.00 12.50
CA LEU A 32 1.90 16.54 12.61
C LEU A 32 1.10 15.78 11.54
N GLN A 33 -0.10 16.24 11.23
CA GLN A 33 -0.94 15.67 10.18
C GLN A 33 -0.29 15.84 8.81
N ASP A 34 0.27 17.02 8.53
CA ASP A 34 0.99 17.28 7.28
C ASP A 34 2.25 16.39 7.15
N VAL A 35 3.07 16.30 8.20
CA VAL A 35 4.20 15.34 8.25
C VAL A 35 3.73 13.91 7.98
N ALA A 36 2.60 13.50 8.59
CA ALA A 36 2.06 12.16 8.40
C ALA A 36 1.52 11.91 6.98
N LEU A 37 1.03 12.94 6.28
CA LEU A 37 0.64 12.85 4.87
C LEU A 37 1.86 12.68 3.97
N TYR A 38 2.93 13.45 4.20
CA TYR A 38 4.18 13.27 3.46
C TYR A 38 4.80 11.90 3.69
N GLU A 39 4.76 11.41 4.93
CA GLU A 39 5.20 10.05 5.27
C GLU A 39 4.40 8.98 4.50
N GLN A 40 3.08 9.18 4.34
CA GLN A 40 2.21 8.29 3.57
C GLN A 40 2.46 8.37 2.06
N HIS A 41 2.73 9.55 1.51
CA HIS A 41 3.12 9.69 0.10
C HIS A 41 4.47 9.06 -0.18
N ALA A 42 5.44 9.25 0.74
CA ALA A 42 6.75 8.64 0.67
C ALA A 42 6.69 7.10 0.77
N SER A 43 5.87 6.54 1.68
CA SER A 43 5.71 5.08 1.80
C SER A 43 5.07 4.49 0.55
N ARG A 44 4.07 5.15 -0.03
CA ARG A 44 3.44 4.73 -1.29
C ARG A 44 4.43 4.75 -2.44
N PHE A 45 5.14 5.87 -2.61
CA PHE A 45 6.15 6.00 -3.66
C PHE A 45 7.23 4.93 -3.53
N GLY A 46 7.76 4.73 -2.32
CA GLY A 46 8.75 3.69 -2.05
C GLY A 46 8.21 2.29 -2.34
N ALA A 47 6.98 1.97 -1.95
CA ALA A 47 6.38 0.67 -2.21
C ALA A 47 6.20 0.41 -3.72
N PHE A 48 5.81 1.44 -4.50
CA PHE A 48 5.72 1.33 -5.95
C PHE A 48 7.08 1.15 -6.62
N GLU A 49 8.11 1.92 -6.19
CA GLU A 49 9.46 1.75 -6.71
C GLU A 49 10.03 0.37 -6.35
N LEU A 50 9.82 -0.11 -5.11
CA LEU A 50 10.21 -1.46 -4.68
C LEU A 50 9.49 -2.55 -5.47
N ALA A 51 8.20 -2.36 -5.75
CA ALA A 51 7.43 -3.29 -6.57
C ALA A 51 7.94 -3.36 -8.00
N ARG A 52 8.34 -2.22 -8.58
CA ARG A 52 8.76 -2.06 -9.97
C ARG A 52 10.23 -2.44 -10.22
N ALA A 53 11.14 -1.93 -9.39
CA ALA A 53 12.58 -2.03 -9.57
C ALA A 53 13.24 -3.10 -8.67
N GLY A 54 12.52 -3.56 -7.63
CA GLY A 54 13.04 -4.55 -6.67
C GLY A 54 13.89 -3.98 -5.54
N ASP A 55 14.24 -2.69 -5.61
CA ASP A 55 15.04 -1.99 -4.62
C ASP A 55 14.61 -0.51 -4.48
N ILE A 56 15.02 0.17 -3.41
CA ILE A 56 14.73 1.58 -3.12
C ILE A 56 16.01 2.33 -2.74
N ASP A 57 16.25 3.45 -3.39
CA ASP A 57 17.23 4.43 -2.95
C ASP A 57 16.66 5.32 -1.83
N ASN A 58 17.08 5.05 -0.60
CA ASN A 58 16.68 5.81 0.59
C ASN A 58 17.07 7.29 0.52
N ALA A 59 18.23 7.63 -0.09
CA ALA A 59 18.67 9.01 -0.20
C ALA A 59 17.75 9.78 -1.15
N LYS A 60 17.44 9.19 -2.31
CA LYS A 60 16.48 9.76 -3.27
C LYS A 60 15.09 9.94 -2.66
N LEU A 61 14.63 8.98 -1.86
CA LEU A 61 13.34 9.06 -1.17
C LEU A 61 13.34 10.18 -0.13
N SER A 62 14.42 10.32 0.67
CA SER A 62 14.51 11.40 1.65
C SER A 62 14.57 12.78 0.99
N THR A 63 15.44 12.94 -0.02
CA THR A 63 15.58 14.21 -0.73
C THR A 63 14.28 14.65 -1.41
N ARG A 64 13.49 13.70 -1.91
CA ARG A 64 12.22 14.02 -2.57
C ARG A 64 11.12 14.48 -1.62
N PHE A 65 10.99 13.85 -0.46
CA PHE A 65 9.82 14.06 0.42
C PHE A 65 10.13 14.87 1.69
N PHE A 66 11.37 14.84 2.18
CA PHE A 66 11.75 15.43 3.47
C PHE A 66 12.81 16.54 3.35
N GLN A 67 13.25 16.85 2.13
CA GLN A 67 14.16 17.96 1.85
C GLN A 67 13.52 18.92 0.83
N GLY A 68 13.87 20.20 0.91
CA GLY A 68 13.35 21.25 0.01
C GLY A 68 12.36 22.21 0.68
N ARG A 69 11.79 23.14 -0.10
CA ARG A 69 10.88 24.18 0.43
C ARG A 69 9.58 23.63 1.00
N HIS A 70 9.13 22.46 0.51
CA HIS A 70 7.94 21.76 0.97
C HIS A 70 8.14 21.06 2.33
N ALA A 71 9.38 20.71 2.69
CA ALA A 71 9.73 20.11 3.97
C ALA A 71 10.08 21.16 5.04
N GLY A 72 9.33 22.28 5.05
CA GLY A 72 9.60 23.44 5.89
C GLY A 72 9.05 23.36 7.32
N TRP A 73 8.72 22.17 7.84
CA TRP A 73 8.12 22.06 9.16
C TRP A 73 9.08 22.54 10.23
N ARG A 74 8.66 23.59 10.93
CA ARG A 74 9.40 24.15 12.06
C ARG A 74 8.62 23.95 13.35
N ASN A 75 9.33 23.78 14.44
CA ASN A 75 8.76 23.82 15.77
C ASN A 75 8.48 25.29 16.19
N ARG A 76 7.96 25.52 17.40
CA ARG A 76 7.67 26.90 17.88
C ARG A 76 8.91 27.77 18.06
N GLN A 77 10.11 27.18 18.10
CA GLN A 77 11.40 27.87 18.22
C GLN A 77 12.05 28.15 16.86
N GLY A 78 11.38 27.79 15.76
CA GLY A 78 11.92 27.94 14.41
C GLY A 78 12.89 26.83 13.99
N ASN A 79 13.15 25.84 14.84
CA ASN A 79 14.00 24.69 14.50
C ASN A 79 13.24 23.71 13.60
N ALA A 80 13.94 22.99 12.72
CA ALA A 80 13.35 21.94 11.90
C ALA A 80 12.68 20.87 12.79
N LEU A 81 11.43 20.53 12.47
CA LEU A 81 10.65 19.52 13.18
C LEU A 81 11.05 18.11 12.75
N VAL A 82 11.37 17.94 11.47
CA VAL A 82 11.83 16.68 10.87
C VAL A 82 13.28 16.87 10.46
N VAL A 83 14.13 15.91 10.81
CA VAL A 83 15.58 15.89 10.56
C VAL A 83 15.97 14.47 10.15
N ASP A 84 16.94 14.34 9.24
CA ASP A 84 17.27 13.08 8.57
C ASP A 84 17.64 11.95 9.56
N ASP A 85 18.31 12.26 10.67
CA ASP A 85 18.68 11.31 11.73
C ASP A 85 17.49 10.70 12.49
N ARG A 86 16.30 11.28 12.32
CA ARG A 86 15.05 10.83 12.96
C ARG A 86 14.05 10.22 11.98
N ILE A 87 14.47 9.98 10.75
CA ILE A 87 13.71 9.29 9.72
C ILE A 87 14.25 7.86 9.61
N GLN A 88 13.41 6.88 9.91
CA GLN A 88 13.72 5.47 9.74
C GLN A 88 12.91 4.93 8.58
N ILE A 89 13.59 4.43 7.54
CA ILE A 89 12.98 3.76 6.40
C ILE A 89 13.30 2.28 6.52
N GLY A 90 12.28 1.43 6.58
CA GLY A 90 12.43 -0.02 6.58
C GLY A 90 11.60 -0.60 5.45
N TYR A 91 12.19 -1.48 4.65
CA TYR A 91 11.50 -2.13 3.54
C TYR A 91 11.70 -3.65 3.57
N ASN A 92 10.76 -4.38 2.99
CA ASN A 92 10.81 -5.83 2.84
C ASN A 92 10.08 -6.22 1.55
N ARG A 93 10.64 -7.14 0.76
CA ARG A 93 10.00 -7.70 -0.46
C ARG A 93 9.75 -9.21 -0.36
N GLN A 94 10.29 -9.86 0.67
CA GLN A 94 10.30 -11.32 0.83
C GLN A 94 9.10 -11.86 1.62
N ALA A 95 8.27 -10.97 2.18
CA ALA A 95 7.06 -11.41 2.87
C ALA A 95 6.11 -12.07 1.86
N LEU A 96 5.60 -13.25 2.20
CA LEU A 96 4.61 -13.97 1.42
C LEU A 96 3.27 -13.98 2.17
N LEU A 97 2.18 -14.03 1.42
CA LEU A 97 0.85 -14.30 1.94
C LEU A 97 0.80 -15.69 2.57
N ASP A 98 0.16 -15.76 3.73
CA ASP A 98 -0.20 -17.03 4.36
C ASP A 98 -0.97 -17.92 3.35
N PRO A 99 -0.71 -19.24 3.31
CA PRO A 99 -1.41 -20.15 2.40
C PRO A 99 -2.94 -20.06 2.45
N GLN A 100 -3.54 -19.74 3.61
CA GLN A 100 -4.98 -19.53 3.77
C GLN A 100 -5.47 -18.23 3.12
N SER A 101 -4.59 -17.23 3.02
CA SER A 101 -4.89 -15.92 2.44
C SER A 101 -4.70 -15.87 0.92
N GLN A 102 -4.22 -16.96 0.32
CA GLN A 102 -4.06 -17.06 -1.13
C GLN A 102 -5.35 -17.55 -1.82
N PRO A 103 -5.55 -17.26 -3.13
CA PRO A 103 -6.75 -17.68 -3.86
C PRO A 103 -7.01 -19.19 -3.77
N GLY A 104 -8.17 -19.59 -3.25
CA GLY A 104 -8.50 -21.01 -3.02
C GLY A 104 -7.84 -21.64 -1.78
N ALA A 105 -7.27 -20.82 -0.89
CA ALA A 105 -6.76 -21.21 0.43
C ALA A 105 -5.79 -22.42 0.38
N VAL A 106 -5.91 -23.35 1.32
CA VAL A 106 -5.01 -24.52 1.44
C VAL A 106 -5.44 -25.73 0.60
N ASP A 107 -6.41 -25.59 -0.31
CA ASP A 107 -6.82 -26.70 -1.16
C ASP A 107 -5.67 -27.15 -2.10
N ARG A 108 -5.57 -28.46 -2.32
CA ARG A 108 -4.50 -29.06 -3.14
C ARG A 108 -4.62 -28.64 -4.59
N ASN A 109 -5.83 -28.69 -5.16
CA ASN A 109 -6.07 -28.31 -6.54
C ASN A 109 -5.88 -26.81 -6.72
N ALA A 110 -6.36 -25.99 -5.77
CA ALA A 110 -6.09 -24.56 -5.75
C ALA A 110 -4.59 -24.25 -5.74
N THR A 111 -3.80 -24.96 -4.95
CA THR A 111 -2.35 -24.77 -4.91
C THR A 111 -1.67 -25.11 -6.24
N ILE A 112 -2.11 -26.18 -6.92
CA ILE A 112 -1.62 -26.55 -8.24
C ILE A 112 -2.00 -25.47 -9.27
N LEU A 113 -3.28 -25.06 -9.29
CA LEU A 113 -3.79 -24.05 -10.20
C LEU A 113 -3.10 -22.69 -10.01
N ARG A 114 -2.86 -22.26 -8.77
CA ARG A 114 -2.12 -21.03 -8.48
C ARG A 114 -0.71 -21.03 -9.07
N LYS A 115 -0.03 -22.18 -9.03
CA LYS A 115 1.29 -22.35 -9.63
C LYS A 115 1.23 -22.35 -11.15
N GLU A 116 0.33 -23.15 -11.73
CA GLU A 116 0.18 -23.28 -13.18
C GLU A 116 -0.27 -21.97 -13.86
N TRP A 117 -1.08 -21.17 -13.17
CA TRP A 117 -1.54 -19.87 -13.68
C TRP A 117 -0.68 -18.69 -13.24
N GLU A 118 0.39 -18.94 -12.47
CA GLU A 118 1.26 -17.91 -11.91
C GLU A 118 0.49 -16.88 -11.05
N LEU A 119 -0.60 -17.30 -10.41
CA LEU A 119 -1.37 -16.49 -9.45
C LEU A 119 -0.82 -16.59 -8.02
N GLN A 120 0.06 -17.56 -7.76
CA GLN A 120 0.70 -17.69 -6.47
C GLN A 120 1.50 -16.42 -6.16
N ASP A 121 1.29 -15.88 -4.96
CA ASP A 121 2.08 -14.76 -4.46
C ASP A 121 3.59 -15.06 -4.52
N ARG A 122 4.35 -14.11 -5.05
CA ARG A 122 5.82 -14.16 -5.14
C ARG A 122 6.50 -13.16 -4.20
N GLY A 123 5.73 -12.30 -3.54
CA GLY A 123 6.23 -11.35 -2.55
C GLY A 123 5.28 -10.20 -2.30
N ILE A 124 5.49 -9.56 -1.15
CA ILE A 124 4.83 -8.32 -0.78
C ILE A 124 5.91 -7.25 -0.64
N ALA A 125 5.87 -6.25 -1.53
CA ALA A 125 6.67 -5.05 -1.41
C ALA A 125 6.08 -4.17 -0.30
N ASN A 126 6.70 -4.20 0.87
CA ASN A 126 6.32 -3.41 2.03
C ASN A 126 7.37 -2.34 2.29
N VAL A 127 6.92 -1.09 2.39
CA VAL A 127 7.74 0.04 2.80
C VAL A 127 7.10 0.70 4.00
N SER A 128 7.88 0.78 5.07
CA SER A 128 7.52 1.44 6.31
C SER A 128 8.43 2.63 6.55
N LEU A 129 7.83 3.76 6.89
CA LEU A 129 8.52 4.92 7.37
C LEU A 129 8.17 5.10 8.84
N ARG A 130 9.11 5.68 9.58
CA ARG A 130 8.88 6.16 10.93
C ARG A 130 9.61 7.46 11.11
N ILE A 131 8.88 8.49 11.51
CA ILE A 131 9.42 9.83 11.79
C ILE A 131 9.22 10.12 13.27
N ARG A 132 10.28 10.59 13.93
CA ARG A 132 10.22 11.10 15.31
C ARG A 132 10.44 12.61 15.30
N PRO A 133 9.38 13.43 15.27
CA PRO A 133 9.50 14.88 15.36
C PRO A 133 10.38 15.35 16.53
N ARG A 134 11.14 16.41 16.31
CA ARG A 134 11.97 17.02 17.36
C ARG A 134 11.07 17.74 18.37
N ALA A 135 11.11 17.26 19.62
CA ALA A 135 10.50 17.93 20.77
C ALA A 135 11.06 19.36 20.92
N THR A 136 10.20 20.31 21.30
CA THR A 136 10.64 21.67 21.66
C THR A 136 11.35 21.63 23.01
N THR A 137 12.66 21.86 23.03
CA THR A 137 13.43 22.02 24.27
C THR A 137 13.18 23.39 24.88
N PRO A 138 12.78 23.54 26.14
CA PRO A 138 12.38 24.83 26.70
C PRO A 138 13.49 25.87 26.54
N SER A 139 13.17 27.09 26.10
CA SER A 139 14.08 28.21 26.26
C SER A 139 13.96 28.75 27.69
N GLU A 140 15.07 29.11 28.32
CA GLU A 140 15.14 29.58 29.71
C GLU A 140 14.36 30.89 30.00
N ARG A 141 13.79 31.54 28.98
CA ARG A 141 13.27 32.92 29.06
C ARG A 141 11.75 33.04 29.12
N THR A 142 11.03 32.17 29.81
CA THR A 142 9.57 32.35 30.02
C THR A 142 9.29 32.64 31.49
N HIS A 143 9.12 33.92 31.83
CA HIS A 143 8.88 34.43 33.20
C HIS A 143 7.44 34.20 33.74
N THR A 144 6.57 33.51 33.00
CA THR A 144 5.24 33.11 33.46
C THR A 144 5.20 31.60 33.70
N GLU A 145 5.31 31.21 34.97
CA GLU A 145 5.56 29.83 35.41
C GLU A 145 4.56 28.82 34.83
N TRP A 146 3.27 29.12 34.89
CA TRP A 146 2.21 28.16 34.55
C TRP A 146 1.97 28.04 33.02
N ALA A 147 1.98 29.15 32.27
CA ALA A 147 1.85 29.13 30.81
C ALA A 147 3.08 28.47 30.16
N GLY A 148 4.27 28.72 30.72
CA GLY A 148 5.50 28.01 30.36
C GLY A 148 5.42 26.51 30.65
N GLN A 149 4.72 26.09 31.71
CA GLN A 149 4.60 24.66 32.08
C GLN A 149 3.65 23.89 31.15
N ALA A 150 2.50 24.46 30.78
CA ALA A 150 1.60 23.86 29.79
C ALA A 150 2.31 23.73 28.41
N GLN A 151 3.10 24.75 28.05
CA GLN A 151 3.92 24.74 26.84
C GLN A 151 5.01 23.65 26.88
N LYS A 152 5.68 23.47 28.03
CA LYS A 152 6.66 22.41 28.27
C LYS A 152 6.03 21.03 28.15
N PHE A 153 4.86 20.83 28.74
CA PHE A 153 4.14 19.56 28.68
C PHE A 153 3.83 19.17 27.22
N LEU A 154 3.20 20.07 26.46
CA LEU A 154 2.89 19.84 25.05
C LEU A 154 4.14 19.63 24.19
N GLY A 155 5.23 20.33 24.51
CA GLY A 155 6.51 20.21 23.83
C GLY A 155 7.29 18.94 24.13
N SER A 156 7.05 18.33 25.30
CA SER A 156 7.72 17.12 25.77
C SER A 156 7.08 15.83 25.27
N LEU A 157 5.87 15.91 24.68
CA LEU A 157 5.18 14.76 24.11
C LEU A 157 6.02 14.17 22.96
N VAL A 158 6.67 13.03 23.22
CA VAL A 158 7.39 12.27 22.20
C VAL A 158 6.37 11.51 21.36
N VAL A 159 5.99 12.10 20.23
CA VAL A 159 5.16 11.44 19.23
C VAL A 159 6.07 10.71 18.23
N SER A 160 5.76 9.46 17.91
CA SER A 160 6.36 8.78 16.75
C SER A 160 5.27 8.53 15.72
N LEU A 161 5.48 9.06 14.52
CA LEU A 161 4.62 8.80 13.38
C LEU A 161 5.17 7.57 12.64
N ARG A 162 4.28 6.67 12.24
CA ARG A 162 4.62 5.48 11.46
C ARG A 162 3.58 5.29 10.37
N ARG A 163 4.04 5.24 9.12
CA ARG A 163 3.22 4.86 7.96
C ARG A 163 3.83 3.64 7.28
N HIS A 164 2.97 2.82 6.69
CA HIS A 164 3.42 1.70 5.88
C HIS A 164 2.51 1.53 4.66
N THR A 165 3.06 0.98 3.59
CA THR A 165 2.33 0.61 2.39
C THR A 165 2.84 -0.73 1.91
N ALA A 166 1.92 -1.64 1.63
CA ALA A 166 2.20 -2.99 1.15
C ALA A 166 1.53 -3.18 -0.21
N ILE A 167 2.29 -3.69 -1.18
CA ILE A 167 1.83 -4.01 -2.52
C ILE A 167 2.17 -5.48 -2.79
N LEU A 168 1.16 -6.27 -3.13
CA LEU A 168 1.35 -7.63 -3.60
C LEU A 168 2.02 -7.57 -4.99
N VAL A 169 3.21 -8.14 -5.13
CA VAL A 169 3.95 -8.13 -6.38
C VAL A 169 3.75 -9.42 -7.15
N ASP A 170 3.78 -9.31 -8.48
CA ASP A 170 3.70 -10.46 -9.39
C ASP A 170 2.47 -11.37 -9.16
N ALA A 171 1.35 -10.79 -8.71
CA ALA A 171 0.09 -11.47 -8.38
C ALA A 171 -0.70 -11.98 -9.61
N GLY A 172 0.00 -12.46 -10.65
CA GLY A 172 -0.62 -13.09 -11.82
C GLY A 172 -1.23 -12.14 -12.84
N HIS A 173 -0.98 -10.83 -12.76
CA HIS A 173 -1.37 -9.90 -13.83
C HIS A 173 -0.74 -10.32 -15.17
N ALA A 174 -1.58 -10.38 -16.20
CA ALA A 174 -1.14 -10.63 -17.57
C ALA A 174 -0.79 -9.29 -18.22
N ILE A 175 0.35 -9.19 -18.87
CA ILE A 175 0.73 -7.99 -19.63
C ILE A 175 -0.15 -7.76 -20.87
N ASN A 176 -0.84 -8.80 -21.34
CA ASN A 176 -1.82 -8.76 -22.42
C ASN A 176 -2.66 -10.05 -22.46
N ALA A 177 -3.77 -10.01 -23.20
CA ALA A 177 -4.67 -11.15 -23.36
C ALA A 177 -4.00 -12.40 -23.95
N ARG A 178 -2.96 -12.25 -24.78
CA ARG A 178 -2.19 -13.39 -25.31
C ARG A 178 -1.43 -14.13 -24.21
N SER A 179 -0.75 -13.41 -23.32
CA SER A 179 -0.04 -14.00 -22.18
C SER A 179 -0.99 -14.69 -21.20
N ALA A 180 -2.18 -14.11 -20.96
CA ALA A 180 -3.23 -14.77 -20.17
C ALA A 180 -3.68 -16.08 -20.83
N HIS A 181 -3.92 -16.04 -22.14
CA HIS A 181 -4.30 -17.20 -22.94
C HIS A 181 -3.24 -18.30 -22.89
N GLU A 182 -1.97 -17.98 -23.13
CA GLU A 182 -0.87 -18.94 -23.11
C GLU A 182 -0.66 -19.58 -21.73
N ARG A 183 -0.87 -18.84 -20.64
CA ARG A 183 -0.81 -19.41 -19.28
C ARG A 183 -1.97 -20.39 -19.04
N ALA A 184 -3.19 -20.01 -19.41
CA ALA A 184 -4.34 -20.89 -19.30
C ALA A 184 -4.21 -22.16 -20.19
N ALA A 185 -3.76 -22.02 -21.44
CA ALA A 185 -3.52 -23.16 -22.35
C ALA A 185 -2.45 -24.14 -21.83
N ARG A 186 -1.44 -23.63 -21.13
CA ARG A 186 -0.34 -24.45 -20.58
C ARG A 186 -0.72 -25.16 -19.28
N SER A 187 -1.77 -24.72 -18.60
CA SER A 187 -2.25 -25.36 -17.38
C SER A 187 -2.73 -26.78 -17.66
N ASN A 188 -2.00 -27.75 -17.11
CA ASN A 188 -2.35 -29.15 -17.26
C ASN A 188 -3.67 -29.46 -16.55
N THR A 189 -3.81 -28.96 -15.33
CA THR A 189 -4.93 -29.25 -14.44
C THR A 189 -6.19 -28.51 -14.86
N ALA A 190 -6.08 -27.24 -15.27
CA ALA A 190 -7.26 -26.47 -15.67
C ALA A 190 -7.74 -26.78 -17.09
N TRP A 191 -6.82 -27.12 -18.01
CA TRP A 191 -7.15 -27.16 -19.43
C TRP A 191 -6.68 -28.41 -20.15
N GLN A 192 -5.37 -28.68 -20.18
CA GLN A 192 -4.82 -29.65 -21.14
C GLN A 192 -5.38 -31.05 -20.94
N GLN A 193 -5.60 -31.48 -19.70
CA GLN A 193 -6.13 -32.81 -19.42
C GLN A 193 -7.56 -32.96 -20.00
N ALA A 194 -8.45 -32.02 -19.72
CA ALA A 194 -9.81 -32.02 -20.24
C ALA A 194 -9.83 -31.86 -21.77
N ALA A 195 -9.01 -30.96 -22.31
CA ALA A 195 -8.91 -30.74 -23.75
C ALA A 195 -8.44 -32.00 -24.49
N ARG A 196 -7.40 -32.68 -23.99
CA ARG A 196 -6.88 -33.93 -24.58
C ARG A 196 -7.94 -35.03 -24.57
N ALA A 197 -8.68 -35.19 -23.46
CA ALA A 197 -9.76 -36.17 -23.35
C ALA A 197 -10.88 -35.89 -24.37
N SER A 198 -11.33 -34.63 -24.46
CA SER A 198 -12.35 -34.19 -25.43
C SER A 198 -11.88 -34.37 -26.87
N TYR A 199 -10.62 -34.06 -27.19
CA TYR A 199 -10.07 -34.25 -28.53
C TYR A 199 -9.94 -35.72 -28.91
N ALA A 200 -9.55 -36.57 -27.96
CA ALA A 200 -9.48 -38.01 -28.19
C ALA A 200 -10.89 -38.58 -28.47
N ALA A 201 -11.90 -38.17 -27.71
CA ALA A 201 -13.29 -38.58 -27.94
C ALA A 201 -13.82 -38.05 -29.28
N GLY A 202 -13.59 -36.77 -29.57
CA GLY A 202 -14.01 -36.14 -30.81
C GLY A 202 -13.37 -36.76 -32.06
N LYS A 203 -12.09 -37.14 -31.99
CA LYS A 203 -11.42 -37.87 -33.08
C LYS A 203 -12.03 -39.25 -33.34
N LYS A 204 -12.42 -39.98 -32.28
CA LYS A 204 -13.12 -41.26 -32.42
C LYS A 204 -14.49 -41.11 -33.09
N ILE A 205 -15.25 -40.09 -32.69
CA ILE A 205 -16.56 -39.80 -33.30
C ILE A 205 -16.37 -39.38 -34.75
N ALA A 206 -15.43 -38.48 -35.04
CA ALA A 206 -15.15 -38.03 -36.40
C ALA A 206 -14.76 -39.20 -37.32
N ALA A 207 -13.92 -40.12 -36.85
CA ALA A 207 -13.54 -41.30 -37.63
C ALA A 207 -14.74 -42.18 -38.00
N ALA A 208 -15.76 -42.28 -37.14
CA ALA A 208 -16.97 -43.05 -37.40
C ALA A 208 -18.01 -42.28 -38.23
N ALA A 209 -18.17 -40.98 -37.98
CA ALA A 209 -19.23 -40.16 -38.57
C ALA A 209 -18.85 -39.56 -39.93
N MET A 210 -17.58 -39.21 -40.16
CA MET A 210 -17.16 -38.54 -41.41
C MET A 210 -17.45 -39.35 -42.69
N PRO A 211 -17.26 -40.68 -42.74
CA PRO A 211 -17.65 -41.47 -43.91
C PRO A 211 -19.16 -41.38 -44.20
N VAL A 212 -19.97 -41.32 -43.14
CA VAL A 212 -21.42 -41.16 -43.25
C VAL A 212 -21.74 -39.74 -43.70
N ASP A 213 -21.14 -38.71 -43.12
CA ASP A 213 -21.44 -37.31 -43.46
C ASP A 213 -20.89 -36.85 -44.84
N ALA A 214 -20.00 -37.63 -45.47
CA ALA A 214 -19.33 -37.25 -46.72
C ALA A 214 -20.28 -36.87 -47.89
N PRO A 215 -21.37 -37.60 -48.17
CA PRO A 215 -22.32 -37.25 -49.24
C PRO A 215 -23.06 -35.93 -48.99
N TRP A 216 -23.14 -35.49 -47.73
CA TRP A 216 -23.81 -34.25 -47.32
C TRP A 216 -22.88 -33.03 -47.27
N GLY A 217 -21.60 -33.19 -47.59
CA GLY A 217 -20.64 -32.08 -47.68
C GLY A 217 -20.42 -31.34 -46.37
N ARG A 218 -20.65 -31.97 -45.21
CA ARG A 218 -20.45 -31.33 -43.90
C ARG A 218 -18.96 -31.09 -43.62
N ALA A 219 -18.66 -29.95 -43.01
CA ALA A 219 -17.31 -29.60 -42.59
C ALA A 219 -16.80 -30.52 -41.48
N ALA A 220 -15.49 -30.79 -41.47
CA ALA A 220 -14.84 -31.56 -40.42
C ALA A 220 -14.96 -30.85 -39.05
N PRO A 221 -15.09 -31.59 -37.94
CA PRO A 221 -15.16 -31.01 -36.62
C PRO A 221 -13.87 -30.24 -36.27
N VAL A 222 -14.03 -29.03 -35.73
CA VAL A 222 -12.93 -28.18 -35.27
C VAL A 222 -12.60 -28.54 -33.83
N PHE A 223 -11.39 -29.05 -33.59
CA PHE A 223 -10.95 -29.40 -32.25
C PHE A 223 -10.24 -28.24 -31.54
N ASP A 224 -9.66 -27.28 -32.26
CA ASP A 224 -9.05 -26.12 -31.63
C ASP A 224 -10.08 -25.03 -31.35
N TRP A 225 -10.83 -25.20 -30.27
CA TRP A 225 -11.80 -24.23 -29.79
C TRP A 225 -11.18 -23.17 -28.86
N PHE A 226 -9.92 -23.32 -28.48
CA PHE A 226 -9.24 -22.38 -27.58
C PHE A 226 -8.56 -21.26 -28.36
N MET A 227 -7.70 -21.58 -29.34
CA MET A 227 -6.91 -20.60 -30.09
C MET A 227 -7.72 -19.53 -30.83
N PRO A 228 -8.96 -19.78 -31.30
CA PRO A 228 -9.77 -18.73 -31.91
C PRO A 228 -10.05 -17.53 -31.00
N TRP A 229 -9.89 -17.69 -29.67
CA TRP A 229 -10.04 -16.64 -28.66
C TRP A 229 -8.72 -15.98 -28.25
N ALA A 230 -7.58 -16.47 -28.74
CA ALA A 230 -6.27 -15.91 -28.43
C ALA A 230 -6.18 -14.45 -28.90
N GLY A 231 -5.95 -13.53 -27.96
CA GLY A 231 -5.84 -12.09 -28.26
C GLY A 231 -7.14 -11.39 -28.65
N LYS A 232 -8.32 -12.05 -28.55
CA LYS A 232 -9.63 -11.44 -28.84
C LYS A 232 -10.39 -10.94 -27.61
N LYS A 233 -9.76 -10.97 -26.44
CA LYS A 233 -10.32 -10.43 -25.19
C LYS A 233 -9.53 -9.19 -24.78
N PRO A 234 -10.18 -8.16 -24.22
CA PRO A 234 -9.53 -6.91 -23.84
C PRO A 234 -8.40 -7.12 -22.81
#